data_AF-A0A078A9Z1-F1
#
_entry.id   AF-A0A078A9Z1-F1
#
_cell.length_a   1.000
_cell.length_b   1.000
_cell.length_c   1.000
_cell.angle_alpha   90.00
_cell.angle_beta   90.00
_cell.angle_gamma   90.00
#
_symmetry.space_group_name_H-M   'P 1'
#
loop_
_entity.id
_entity.type
_entity.pdbx_description
1 polymer ?
#
loop_
_entity_poly.entity_id
_entity_poly.type
_entity_poly.pdbx_seq_one_letter_code
_entity_poly.pdbx_strand_id
1 'polypeptide(L)'
;MGCKESKQDGLGNGPESGGGSGGKSSSLPSLQISGLDGPGKFEALLPFSKTKIEEFEIKIKMASGQEKDMTLEQLRKGFSDDKNWSDALNQANSPLLKSLEHELFKSEENPDQLNRDAIIIWALLLCGGDVKVKAKVFYDVLQDNNQEHISSSDKDFPPSLNTLVDLACKLPFIMSAQLTNEPSKKSEEDFQKIDGIKEAFLDKFLDEIYGAKSKLLRVDWETEVAKKTPWLFSTKKIRSEIDKIIKEQNS
;
A
#
# COMPACT_ATOMS: atom_id res chain seq x y z
N MET A 1 72.77 34.23 7.43
CA MET A 1 73.58 33.79 6.27
C MET A 1 73.53 32.27 6.22
N GLY A 2 73.06 31.72 5.09
CA GLY A 2 73.33 30.36 4.63
C GLY A 2 72.84 29.19 5.47
N CYS A 3 71.55 28.83 5.36
CA CYS A 3 71.11 27.47 5.65
C CYS A 3 70.98 26.68 4.34
N LYS A 4 71.66 25.54 4.33
CA LYS A 4 72.01 24.71 3.18
C LYS A 4 70.83 23.89 2.66
N GLU A 5 70.84 23.70 1.35
CA GLU A 5 70.12 22.65 0.63
C GLU A 5 70.48 21.25 1.18
N SER A 6 69.51 20.35 1.19
CA SER A 6 69.73 18.92 1.28
C SER A 6 68.84 18.23 0.24
N LYS A 7 69.51 17.62 -0.74
CA LYS A 7 68.95 16.70 -1.73
C LYS A 7 68.54 15.41 -1.03
N GLN A 8 67.42 14.83 -1.44
CA GLN A 8 67.10 13.44 -1.16
C GLN A 8 66.57 12.81 -2.46
N ASP A 9 67.36 11.89 -2.99
CA ASP A 9 66.98 10.98 -4.07
C ASP A 9 66.25 9.76 -3.49
N GLY A 10 65.31 9.20 -4.25
CA GLY A 10 65.17 7.74 -4.33
C GLY A 10 63.78 7.13 -4.14
N LEU A 11 63.34 6.48 -5.22
CA LEU A 11 62.56 5.22 -5.28
C LEU A 11 61.08 5.35 -4.85
N GLY A 12 60.09 5.17 -5.72
CA GLY A 12 59.89 4.02 -6.59
C GLY A 12 58.89 3.08 -5.93
N ASN A 13 57.61 3.14 -6.35
CA ASN A 13 56.61 2.05 -6.32
C ASN A 13 55.23 2.63 -6.68
N GLY A 14 54.83 2.46 -7.93
CA GLY A 14 53.42 2.54 -8.32
C GLY A 14 52.74 1.20 -8.06
N PRO A 15 51.54 1.16 -7.46
CA PRO A 15 50.65 0.04 -7.58
C PRO A 15 49.63 0.29 -8.68
N GLU A 16 49.55 -0.68 -9.59
CA GLU A 16 48.58 -0.81 -10.65
C GLU A 16 47.14 -0.78 -10.12
N SER A 17 46.30 -0.02 -10.81
CA SER A 17 44.85 0.00 -10.68
C SER A 17 44.25 -1.31 -11.17
N GLY A 18 44.15 -2.30 -10.28
CA GLY A 18 43.42 -3.54 -10.50
C GLY A 18 41.92 -3.33 -10.31
N GLY A 19 41.23 -3.00 -11.41
CA GLY A 19 39.77 -3.04 -11.50
C GLY A 19 39.25 -4.47 -11.38
N GLY A 20 38.29 -4.69 -10.48
CA GLY A 20 37.69 -6.00 -10.25
C GLY A 20 36.57 -5.97 -9.23
N SER A 21 35.70 -4.95 -9.27
CA SER A 21 34.46 -4.98 -8.49
C SER A 21 33.45 -5.85 -9.25
N GLY A 22 33.59 -7.17 -9.09
CA GLY A 22 32.56 -8.14 -9.38
C GLY A 22 31.42 -7.93 -8.39
N GLY A 23 30.64 -6.87 -8.61
CA GLY A 23 29.37 -6.65 -7.95
C GLY A 23 28.52 -7.88 -8.22
N LYS A 24 28.40 -8.74 -7.20
CA LYS A 24 27.35 -9.74 -7.13
C LYS A 24 26.04 -8.97 -7.21
N SER A 25 25.54 -8.83 -8.43
CA SER A 25 24.12 -8.70 -8.73
C SER A 25 23.44 -9.78 -7.90
N SER A 26 22.95 -9.41 -6.73
CA SER A 26 22.00 -10.23 -5.99
C SER A 26 20.74 -10.21 -6.84
N SER A 27 20.72 -11.07 -7.86
CA SER A 27 19.56 -11.32 -8.68
C SER A 27 18.43 -11.62 -7.72
N LEU A 28 17.42 -10.75 -7.74
CA LEU A 28 16.21 -10.89 -6.94
C LEU A 28 15.71 -12.34 -7.09
N PRO A 29 15.28 -13.01 -6.01
CA PRO A 29 14.61 -14.29 -6.15
C PRO A 29 13.48 -14.08 -7.16
N SER A 30 13.51 -14.82 -8.26
CA SER A 30 12.49 -14.73 -9.30
C SER A 30 11.16 -15.04 -8.64
N LEU A 31 10.32 -14.02 -8.42
CA LEU A 31 8.95 -14.21 -7.99
C LEU A 31 8.32 -15.21 -8.97
N GLN A 32 7.89 -16.36 -8.47
CA GLN A 32 7.15 -17.33 -9.27
C GLN A 32 5.76 -16.75 -9.52
N ILE A 33 5.66 -15.89 -10.53
CA ILE A 33 4.42 -15.26 -11.00
C ILE A 33 3.56 -16.30 -11.77
N SER A 34 4.14 -17.46 -12.11
CA SER A 34 3.46 -18.60 -12.72
C SER A 34 2.35 -19.14 -11.81
N GLY A 35 1.09 -18.95 -12.21
CA GLY A 35 -0.09 -19.44 -11.51
C GLY A 35 -0.97 -18.36 -10.87
N LEU A 36 -0.53 -17.10 -10.85
CA LEU A 36 -1.37 -15.98 -10.42
C LEU A 36 -2.31 -15.52 -11.54
N ASP A 37 -3.50 -15.05 -11.19
CA ASP A 37 -4.39 -14.36 -12.10
C ASP A 37 -3.90 -12.93 -12.38
N GLY A 38 -4.47 -12.24 -13.38
CA GLY A 38 -4.05 -10.88 -13.77
C GLY A 38 -3.91 -9.93 -12.57
N PRO A 39 -4.94 -9.79 -11.72
CA PRO A 39 -4.86 -9.03 -10.48
C PRO A 39 -3.73 -9.46 -9.55
N GLY A 40 -3.59 -10.76 -9.26
CA GLY A 40 -2.52 -11.27 -8.38
C GLY A 40 -1.12 -11.03 -8.95
N LYS A 41 -0.95 -11.11 -10.28
CA LYS A 41 0.31 -10.77 -10.95
C LYS A 41 0.64 -9.29 -10.75
N PHE A 42 -0.33 -8.40 -10.94
CA PHE A 42 -0.15 -6.97 -10.70
C PHE A 42 0.27 -6.69 -9.26
N GLU A 43 -0.45 -7.25 -8.29
CA GLU A 43 -0.17 -7.05 -6.86
C GLU A 43 1.24 -7.55 -6.47
N ALA A 44 1.69 -8.67 -7.05
CA ALA A 44 3.01 -9.23 -6.81
C ALA A 44 4.18 -8.40 -7.39
N LEU A 45 3.90 -7.48 -8.33
CA LEU A 45 4.91 -6.57 -8.89
C LEU A 45 5.19 -5.36 -7.98
N LEU A 46 4.33 -5.12 -6.99
CA LEU A 46 4.43 -3.95 -6.11
C LEU A 46 5.37 -4.22 -4.92
N PRO A 47 6.03 -3.19 -4.36
CA PRO A 47 7.02 -3.37 -3.31
C PRO A 47 6.40 -3.72 -1.93
N PHE A 48 5.08 -3.54 -1.74
CA PHE A 48 4.39 -3.69 -0.46
C PHE A 48 4.67 -5.01 0.27
N SER A 49 4.71 -6.14 -0.44
CA SER A 49 4.89 -7.47 0.15
C SER A 49 6.21 -7.64 0.93
N LYS A 50 7.18 -6.74 0.68
CA LYS A 50 8.49 -6.72 1.35
C LYS A 50 8.54 -5.78 2.55
N THR A 51 7.46 -5.08 2.84
CA THR A 51 7.38 -4.08 3.91
C THR A 51 6.30 -4.47 4.91
N LYS A 52 6.60 -4.34 6.19
CA LYS A 52 5.58 -4.52 7.24
C LYS A 52 4.70 -3.28 7.33
N ILE A 53 3.42 -3.48 7.61
CA ILE A 53 2.44 -2.39 7.64
C ILE A 53 2.81 -1.29 8.63
N GLU A 54 3.36 -1.62 9.80
CA GLU A 54 3.75 -0.63 10.80
C GLU A 54 4.92 0.25 10.35
N GLU A 55 5.89 -0.34 9.64
CA GLU A 55 7.03 0.40 9.08
C GLU A 55 6.57 1.31 7.94
N PHE A 56 5.67 0.81 7.10
CA PHE A 56 5.09 1.56 5.99
C PHE A 56 4.28 2.77 6.49
N GLU A 57 3.39 2.55 7.46
CA GLU A 57 2.57 3.61 8.05
C GLU A 57 3.42 4.74 8.63
N ILE A 58 4.47 4.40 9.41
CA ILE A 58 5.38 5.39 9.99
C ILE A 58 6.05 6.21 8.88
N LYS A 59 6.59 5.55 7.84
CA LYS A 59 7.25 6.25 6.72
C LYS A 59 6.30 7.20 5.99
N ILE A 60 5.07 6.76 5.73
CA ILE A 60 4.04 7.59 5.07
C ILE A 60 3.66 8.79 5.92
N LYS A 61 3.36 8.58 7.22
CA LYS A 61 3.01 9.68 8.14
C LYS A 61 4.17 10.66 8.33
N MET A 62 5.41 10.18 8.36
CA MET A 62 6.60 11.07 8.41
C MET A 62 6.76 11.89 7.12
N ALA A 63 6.44 11.31 5.95
CA ALA A 63 6.56 11.98 4.67
C ALA A 63 5.47 13.05 4.46
N SER A 64 4.23 12.76 4.88
CA SER A 64 3.10 13.71 4.80
C SER A 64 3.13 14.77 5.91
N GLY A 65 3.74 14.46 7.07
CA GLY A 65 3.66 15.31 8.25
C GLY A 65 2.27 15.24 8.89
N GLN A 66 1.73 16.39 9.31
CA GLN A 66 0.37 16.46 9.89
C GLN A 66 -0.74 16.40 8.84
N GLU A 67 -0.41 16.72 7.59
CA GLU A 67 -1.38 16.75 6.50
C GLU A 67 -1.78 15.32 6.07
N LYS A 68 -3.00 15.21 5.54
CA LYS A 68 -3.52 14.00 4.91
C LYS A 68 -3.19 13.90 3.42
N ASP A 69 -2.59 14.94 2.88
CA ASP A 69 -2.17 14.98 1.49
C ASP A 69 -0.65 15.10 1.39
N MET A 70 -0.09 14.52 0.33
CA MET A 70 1.34 14.57 0.08
C MET A 70 1.69 14.58 -1.40
N THR A 71 2.79 15.21 -1.75
CA THR A 71 3.32 15.16 -3.11
C THR A 71 4.05 13.84 -3.36
N LEU A 72 4.17 13.47 -4.64
CA LEU A 72 5.01 12.33 -5.06
C LEU A 72 6.48 12.51 -4.65
N GLU A 73 6.98 13.75 -4.57
CA GLU A 73 8.35 14.03 -4.13
C GLU A 73 8.54 13.73 -2.64
N GLN A 74 7.57 14.09 -1.79
CA GLN A 74 7.57 13.70 -0.38
C GLN A 74 7.58 12.17 -0.24
N LEU A 75 6.79 11.47 -1.03
CA LEU A 75 6.74 10.00 -1.02
C LEU A 75 8.08 9.39 -1.42
N ARG A 76 8.68 9.87 -2.52
CA ARG A 76 10.04 9.46 -2.96
C ARG A 76 11.08 9.67 -1.87
N LYS A 77 11.05 10.82 -1.20
CA LYS A 77 11.98 11.14 -0.11
C LYS A 77 11.79 10.18 1.07
N GLY A 78 10.55 9.91 1.47
CA GLY A 78 10.20 9.02 2.58
C GLY A 78 10.67 7.57 2.41
N PHE A 79 10.86 7.12 1.16
CA PHE A 79 11.33 5.77 0.82
C PHE A 79 12.69 5.73 0.12
N SER A 80 13.46 6.83 0.16
CA SER A 80 14.75 6.94 -0.54
C SER A 80 15.81 5.95 -0.04
N ASP A 81 15.67 5.47 1.19
CA ASP A 81 16.54 4.50 1.86
C ASP A 81 16.19 3.03 1.55
N ASP A 82 14.98 2.75 1.03
CA ASP A 82 14.55 1.42 0.64
C ASP A 82 14.70 1.24 -0.87
N LYS A 83 15.63 0.37 -1.28
CA LYS A 83 15.92 0.13 -2.70
C LYS A 83 14.68 -0.31 -3.50
N ASN A 84 13.83 -1.19 -2.97
CA ASN A 84 12.68 -1.70 -3.72
C ASN A 84 11.66 -0.60 -3.98
N TRP A 85 11.42 0.23 -2.97
CA TRP A 85 10.51 1.37 -3.08
C TRP A 85 11.10 2.49 -3.94
N SER A 86 12.37 2.82 -3.74
CA SER A 86 13.07 3.83 -4.53
C SER A 86 13.08 3.47 -6.01
N ASP A 87 13.39 2.22 -6.37
CA ASP A 87 13.32 1.73 -7.76
C ASP A 87 11.88 1.86 -8.30
N ALA A 88 10.87 1.46 -7.52
CA ALA A 88 9.47 1.55 -7.92
C ALA A 88 8.97 3.00 -8.07
N LEU A 89 9.43 3.95 -7.26
CA LEU A 89 8.94 5.34 -7.29
C LEU A 89 9.68 6.25 -8.29
N ASN A 90 10.89 5.86 -8.70
CA ASN A 90 11.72 6.64 -9.63
C ASN A 90 11.67 6.14 -11.08
N GLN A 91 11.18 4.92 -11.32
CA GLN A 91 10.98 4.41 -12.67
C GLN A 91 9.66 4.96 -13.26
N ALA A 92 9.76 5.77 -14.33
CA ALA A 92 8.64 6.47 -14.96
C ALA A 92 7.47 5.57 -15.39
N ASN A 93 7.71 4.27 -15.62
CA ASN A 93 6.70 3.31 -16.08
C ASN A 93 6.46 2.18 -15.07
N SER A 94 6.85 2.35 -13.81
CA SER A 94 6.62 1.31 -12.82
C SER A 94 5.12 1.08 -12.60
N PRO A 95 4.69 -0.15 -12.29
CA PRO A 95 3.32 -0.43 -11.90
C PRO A 95 2.82 0.43 -10.74
N LEU A 96 3.70 0.70 -9.76
CA LEU A 96 3.37 1.53 -8.61
C LEU A 96 3.06 2.96 -9.02
N LEU A 97 3.93 3.59 -9.82
CA LEU A 97 3.75 4.99 -10.22
C LEU A 97 2.47 5.17 -11.05
N LYS A 98 2.23 4.28 -12.00
CA LYS A 98 0.98 4.25 -12.78
C LYS A 98 -0.26 4.08 -11.91
N SER A 99 -0.16 3.28 -10.84
CA SER A 99 -1.27 3.12 -9.90
C SER A 99 -1.53 4.41 -9.14
N LEU A 100 -0.49 5.11 -8.67
CA LEU A 100 -0.61 6.38 -7.94
C LEU A 100 -1.12 7.55 -8.82
N GLU A 101 -1.16 7.38 -10.14
CA GLU A 101 -1.82 8.31 -11.07
C GLU A 101 -3.34 8.12 -11.10
N HIS A 102 -3.85 6.99 -10.62
CA HIS A 102 -5.28 6.70 -10.56
C HIS A 102 -6.02 7.62 -9.58
N GLU A 103 -7.26 7.99 -9.91
CA GLU A 103 -8.11 8.91 -9.13
C GLU A 103 -8.31 8.50 -7.66
N LEU A 104 -8.33 7.18 -7.40
CA LEU A 104 -8.42 6.60 -6.05
C LEU A 104 -7.29 7.03 -5.10
N PHE A 105 -6.17 7.52 -5.61
CA PHE A 105 -5.07 8.03 -4.79
C PHE A 105 -4.99 9.55 -4.78
N LYS A 106 -5.86 10.27 -5.48
CA LYS A 106 -5.81 11.74 -5.55
C LYS A 106 -6.56 12.34 -4.37
N SER A 107 -6.05 13.47 -3.87
CA SER A 107 -6.78 14.26 -2.89
C SER A 107 -8.02 14.90 -3.54
N GLU A 108 -9.12 14.91 -2.78
CA GLU A 108 -10.35 15.60 -3.20
C GLU A 108 -10.16 17.12 -3.22
N GLU A 109 -9.33 17.65 -2.31
CA GLU A 109 -9.05 19.08 -2.20
C GLU A 109 -7.99 19.53 -3.21
N ASN A 110 -7.01 18.66 -3.48
CA ASN A 110 -5.91 18.96 -4.40
C ASN A 110 -5.56 17.74 -5.29
N PRO A 111 -6.13 17.65 -6.52
CA PRO A 111 -5.92 16.51 -7.40
C PRO A 111 -4.46 16.23 -7.82
N ASP A 112 -3.56 17.21 -7.68
CA ASP A 112 -2.12 17.03 -7.94
C ASP A 112 -1.39 16.36 -6.76
N GLN A 113 -2.04 16.27 -5.60
CA GLN A 113 -1.52 15.60 -4.40
C GLN A 113 -2.14 14.21 -4.22
N LEU A 114 -1.41 13.40 -3.46
CA LEU A 114 -1.81 12.05 -3.12
C LEU A 114 -2.52 12.03 -1.77
N ASN A 115 -3.66 11.35 -1.71
CA ASN A 115 -4.36 11.06 -0.46
C ASN A 115 -3.58 10.00 0.33
N ARG A 116 -3.03 10.41 1.47
CA ARG A 116 -2.23 9.58 2.39
C ARG A 116 -3.00 8.37 2.88
N ASP A 117 -4.25 8.57 3.27
CA ASP A 117 -5.07 7.54 3.88
C ASP A 117 -5.44 6.46 2.85
N ALA A 118 -5.71 6.84 1.59
CA ALA A 118 -5.89 5.89 0.49
C ALA A 118 -4.63 5.03 0.24
N ILE A 119 -3.44 5.62 0.32
CA ILE A 119 -2.17 4.88 0.21
C ILE A 119 -2.01 3.90 1.38
N ILE A 120 -2.34 4.32 2.61
CA ILE A 120 -2.29 3.44 3.79
C ILE A 120 -3.31 2.30 3.65
N ILE A 121 -4.53 2.58 3.19
CA ILE A 121 -5.54 1.55 2.95
C ILE A 121 -5.05 0.53 1.91
N TRP A 122 -4.38 0.99 0.86
CA TRP A 122 -3.79 0.06 -0.11
C TRP A 122 -2.68 -0.79 0.51
N ALA A 123 -1.86 -0.21 1.39
CA ALA A 123 -0.85 -0.93 2.14
C ALA A 123 -1.45 -1.95 3.11
N LEU A 124 -2.58 -1.65 3.77
CA LEU A 124 -3.29 -2.63 4.62
C LEU A 124 -3.58 -3.92 3.85
N LEU A 125 -3.86 -3.82 2.56
CA LEU A 125 -4.17 -4.96 1.69
C LEU A 125 -2.93 -5.75 1.24
N LEU A 126 -1.79 -5.07 1.04
CA LEU A 126 -0.65 -5.65 0.32
C LEU A 126 0.62 -5.83 1.17
N CYS A 127 0.78 -5.07 2.26
CA CYS A 127 1.91 -5.23 3.16
C CYS A 127 1.83 -6.50 3.98
N GLY A 128 2.99 -7.00 4.40
CA GLY A 128 3.08 -8.00 5.46
C GLY A 128 2.69 -7.42 6.82
N GLY A 129 2.54 -8.28 7.82
CA GLY A 129 2.27 -7.88 9.20
C GLY A 129 1.10 -8.64 9.81
N ASP A 130 1.05 -8.64 11.14
CA ASP A 130 -0.01 -9.29 11.89
C ASP A 130 -1.34 -8.58 11.70
N VAL A 131 -2.41 -9.37 11.63
CA VAL A 131 -3.79 -8.87 11.49
C VAL A 131 -4.14 -7.87 12.60
N LYS A 132 -3.65 -8.07 13.82
CA LYS A 132 -3.83 -7.13 14.93
C LYS A 132 -3.19 -5.77 14.68
N VAL A 133 -1.99 -5.76 14.10
CA VAL A 133 -1.29 -4.52 13.76
C VAL A 133 -2.03 -3.83 12.61
N LYS A 134 -2.47 -4.57 11.60
CA LYS A 134 -3.30 -4.02 10.52
C LYS A 134 -4.60 -3.42 11.03
N ALA A 135 -5.28 -4.06 11.99
CA ALA A 135 -6.46 -3.50 12.64
C ALA A 135 -6.13 -2.18 13.33
N LYS A 136 -5.03 -2.11 14.11
CA LYS A 136 -4.58 -0.86 14.72
C LYS A 136 -4.36 0.25 13.69
N VAL A 137 -3.62 -0.03 12.61
CA VAL A 137 -3.37 0.96 11.54
C VAL A 137 -4.67 1.39 10.86
N PHE A 138 -5.60 0.46 10.66
CA PHE A 138 -6.90 0.79 10.07
C PHE A 138 -7.75 1.66 10.99
N TYR A 139 -7.71 1.42 12.31
CA TYR A 139 -8.33 2.32 13.28
C TYR A 139 -7.76 3.73 13.17
N ASP A 140 -6.43 3.86 13.04
CA ASP A 140 -5.76 5.16 12.93
C ASP A 140 -6.07 5.89 11.61
N VAL A 141 -6.54 5.18 10.58
CA VAL A 141 -7.10 5.79 9.36
C VAL A 141 -8.53 6.28 9.59
N LEU A 142 -9.34 5.48 10.30
CA LEU A 142 -10.74 5.80 10.59
C LEU A 142 -10.92 6.90 11.64
N GLN A 143 -9.97 7.04 12.57
CA GLN A 143 -10.09 7.92 13.71
C GLN A 143 -8.85 8.79 13.82
N ASP A 144 -8.93 9.99 13.26
CA ASP A 144 -7.91 11.00 13.49
C ASP A 144 -7.80 11.30 15.00
N ASN A 145 -6.58 11.52 15.48
CA ASN A 145 -6.27 12.01 16.84
C ASN A 145 -6.43 11.02 18.01
N ASN A 146 -6.18 9.73 17.82
CA ASN A 146 -6.14 8.74 18.91
C ASN A 146 -7.42 8.72 19.77
N GLN A 147 -8.59 8.88 19.15
CA GLN A 147 -9.85 8.76 19.88
C GLN A 147 -9.96 7.39 20.54
N GLU A 148 -10.28 7.38 21.83
CA GLU A 148 -10.32 6.15 22.62
C GLU A 148 -11.45 5.21 22.21
N HIS A 149 -12.48 5.73 21.53
CA HIS A 149 -13.64 4.96 21.14
C HIS A 149 -14.10 5.31 19.72
N ILE A 150 -14.81 4.37 19.09
CA ILE A 150 -15.39 4.52 17.75
C ILE A 150 -16.85 4.07 17.74
N SER A 151 -17.74 4.87 17.16
CA SER A 151 -19.19 4.59 17.05
C SER A 151 -19.48 3.73 15.81
N SER A 152 -20.43 2.80 15.84
CA SER A 152 -20.86 2.07 14.63
C SER A 152 -21.43 2.98 13.54
N SER A 153 -21.83 4.19 13.91
CA SER A 153 -22.33 5.23 13.03
C SER A 153 -21.26 6.26 12.62
N ASP A 154 -19.98 5.92 12.77
CA ASP A 154 -18.90 6.86 12.45
C ASP A 154 -18.89 7.18 10.95
N LYS A 155 -18.77 8.47 10.64
CA LYS A 155 -18.82 9.00 9.26
C LYS A 155 -17.61 8.58 8.43
N ASP A 156 -16.52 8.16 9.07
CA ASP A 156 -15.28 7.82 8.40
C ASP A 156 -15.27 6.35 7.92
N PHE A 157 -16.25 5.54 8.32
CA PHE A 157 -16.43 4.17 7.83
C PHE A 157 -16.76 4.09 6.33
N PRO A 158 -17.82 4.74 5.81
CA PRO A 158 -18.15 4.65 4.39
C PRO A 158 -17.00 5.03 3.45
N PRO A 159 -16.34 6.20 3.56
CA PRO A 159 -15.29 6.57 2.62
C PRO A 159 -14.09 5.60 2.69
N SER A 160 -13.69 5.18 3.88
CA SER A 160 -12.54 4.28 4.06
C SER A 160 -12.81 2.86 3.55
N LEU A 161 -13.99 2.30 3.84
CA LEU A 161 -14.36 0.96 3.37
C LEU A 161 -14.68 0.94 1.87
N ASN A 162 -15.27 2.00 1.32
CA ASN A 162 -15.44 2.14 -0.13
C ASN A 162 -14.10 2.15 -0.86
N THR A 163 -13.15 2.94 -0.34
CA THR A 163 -11.78 2.99 -0.87
C THR A 163 -11.11 1.61 -0.79
N LEU A 164 -11.26 0.91 0.33
CA LEU A 164 -10.75 -0.45 0.52
C LEU A 164 -11.35 -1.43 -0.50
N VAL A 165 -12.65 -1.36 -0.76
CA VAL A 165 -13.34 -2.18 -1.78
C VAL A 165 -12.83 -1.84 -3.17
N ASP A 166 -12.72 -0.56 -3.54
CA ASP A 166 -12.25 -0.16 -4.87
C ASP A 166 -10.80 -0.57 -5.13
N LEU A 167 -9.92 -0.39 -4.14
CA LEU A 167 -8.52 -0.80 -4.20
C LEU A 167 -8.36 -2.33 -4.27
N ALA A 168 -9.29 -3.10 -3.70
CA ALA A 168 -9.25 -4.56 -3.76
C ALA A 168 -9.90 -5.14 -5.03
N CYS A 169 -10.97 -4.50 -5.53
CA CYS A 169 -11.88 -5.10 -6.51
C CYS A 169 -11.88 -4.40 -7.88
N LYS A 170 -11.42 -3.15 -7.98
CA LYS A 170 -11.36 -2.41 -9.24
C LYS A 170 -9.94 -2.18 -9.70
N LEU A 171 -9.13 -1.50 -8.88
CA LEU A 171 -7.77 -1.08 -9.25
C LEU A 171 -6.92 -2.25 -9.79
N PRO A 172 -6.88 -3.45 -9.17
CA PRO A 172 -6.05 -4.54 -9.66
C PRO A 172 -6.46 -5.05 -11.05
N PHE A 173 -7.76 -5.03 -11.37
CA PHE A 173 -8.25 -5.43 -12.67
C PHE A 173 -7.88 -4.41 -13.74
N ILE A 174 -8.09 -3.12 -13.46
CA ILE A 174 -7.74 -2.01 -14.35
C ILE A 174 -6.23 -2.03 -14.64
N MET A 175 -5.41 -2.05 -13.59
CA MET A 175 -3.95 -2.01 -13.72
C MET A 175 -3.40 -3.28 -14.38
N SER A 176 -3.97 -4.46 -14.10
CA SER A 176 -3.52 -5.70 -14.73
C SER A 176 -3.76 -5.69 -16.25
N ALA A 177 -4.89 -5.15 -16.71
CA ALA A 177 -5.21 -4.99 -18.12
C ALA A 177 -4.20 -4.05 -18.81
N GLN A 178 -3.91 -2.91 -18.18
CA GLN A 178 -2.93 -1.94 -18.70
C GLN A 178 -1.51 -2.50 -18.79
N LEU A 179 -1.09 -3.34 -17.83
CA LEU A 179 0.26 -3.91 -17.81
C LEU A 179 0.44 -5.06 -18.79
N THR A 180 -0.60 -5.87 -19.00
CA THR A 180 -0.56 -7.03 -19.90
C THR A 180 -0.94 -6.67 -21.33
N ASN A 181 -1.52 -5.48 -21.54
CA ASN A 181 -2.17 -5.09 -22.79
C ASN A 181 -3.26 -6.09 -23.21
N GLU A 182 -3.89 -6.73 -22.22
CA GLU A 182 -5.04 -7.62 -22.38
C GLU A 182 -6.32 -6.93 -21.88
N PRO A 183 -7.51 -7.29 -22.40
CA PRO A 183 -8.76 -6.76 -21.86
C PRO A 183 -8.93 -7.08 -20.37
N SER A 184 -9.51 -6.12 -19.62
CA SER A 184 -9.89 -6.35 -18.23
C SER A 184 -10.86 -7.52 -18.12
N LYS A 185 -10.66 -8.36 -17.09
CA LYS A 185 -11.57 -9.47 -16.77
C LYS A 185 -12.89 -9.02 -16.15
N LYS A 186 -13.00 -7.75 -15.75
CA LYS A 186 -14.23 -7.11 -15.28
C LYS A 186 -14.63 -6.02 -16.25
N SER A 187 -15.90 -6.00 -16.64
CA SER A 187 -16.47 -4.92 -17.44
C SER A 187 -16.86 -3.72 -16.57
N GLU A 188 -17.27 -2.63 -17.21
CA GLU A 188 -17.80 -1.46 -16.51
C GLU A 188 -19.08 -1.81 -15.71
N GLU A 189 -19.95 -2.65 -16.27
CA GLU A 189 -21.14 -3.13 -15.56
C GLU A 189 -20.79 -3.95 -14.32
N ASP A 190 -19.67 -4.69 -14.32
CA ASP A 190 -19.20 -5.38 -13.13
C ASP A 190 -18.69 -4.41 -12.06
N PHE A 191 -18.07 -3.28 -12.45
CA PHE A 191 -17.68 -2.24 -11.51
C PHE A 191 -18.88 -1.51 -10.92
N GLN A 192 -19.92 -1.24 -11.72
CA GLN A 192 -21.18 -0.68 -11.23
C GLN A 192 -21.90 -1.61 -10.24
N LYS A 193 -21.86 -2.93 -10.47
CA LYS A 193 -22.37 -3.91 -9.49
C LYS A 193 -21.58 -3.84 -8.19
N ILE A 194 -20.25 -3.69 -8.25
CA ILE A 194 -19.41 -3.53 -7.06
C ILE A 194 -19.80 -2.25 -6.30
N ASP A 195 -20.06 -1.15 -6.99
CA ASP A 195 -20.54 0.08 -6.35
C ASP A 195 -21.88 -0.10 -5.65
N GLY A 196 -22.82 -0.79 -6.31
CA GLY A 196 -24.16 -1.04 -5.76
C GLY A 196 -24.19 -1.91 -4.50
N ILE A 197 -23.11 -2.63 -4.16
CA ILE A 197 -23.05 -3.52 -2.99
C ILE A 197 -22.21 -2.98 -1.84
N LYS A 198 -21.62 -1.79 -1.98
CA LYS A 198 -20.74 -1.20 -0.95
C LYS A 198 -21.46 -0.97 0.38
N GLU A 199 -22.72 -0.54 0.34
CA GLU A 199 -23.55 -0.36 1.54
C GLU A 199 -23.80 -1.69 2.26
N ALA A 200 -24.20 -2.74 1.52
CA ALA A 200 -24.39 -4.07 2.09
C ALA A 200 -23.07 -4.66 2.65
N PHE A 201 -21.94 -4.38 2.02
CA PHE A 201 -20.63 -4.77 2.52
C PHE A 201 -20.28 -4.04 3.82
N LEU A 202 -20.54 -2.74 3.89
CA LEU A 202 -20.37 -1.92 5.10
C LEU A 202 -21.25 -2.45 6.24
N ASP A 203 -22.54 -2.66 5.99
CA ASP A 203 -23.49 -3.17 6.99
C ASP A 203 -23.06 -4.51 7.56
N LYS A 204 -22.66 -5.45 6.68
CA LYS A 204 -22.12 -6.74 7.09
C LYS A 204 -20.89 -6.59 7.98
N PHE A 205 -19.93 -5.74 7.58
CA PHE A 205 -18.73 -5.48 8.38
C PHE A 205 -19.10 -4.92 9.75
N LEU A 206 -19.97 -3.90 9.80
CA LEU A 206 -20.37 -3.26 11.06
C LEU A 206 -21.12 -4.23 11.98
N ASP A 207 -22.05 -5.03 11.45
CA ASP A 207 -22.78 -6.04 12.23
C ASP A 207 -21.83 -7.09 12.84
N GLU A 208 -20.86 -7.59 12.05
CA GLU A 208 -19.86 -8.53 12.55
C GLU A 208 -19.05 -7.95 13.73
N ILE A 209 -18.60 -6.70 13.63
CA ILE A 209 -17.75 -6.06 14.64
C ILE A 209 -18.53 -5.62 15.87
N TYR A 210 -19.63 -4.91 15.67
CA TYR A 210 -20.37 -4.27 16.74
C TYR A 210 -21.44 -5.18 17.35
N GLY A 211 -22.07 -6.05 16.57
CA GLY A 211 -23.26 -6.79 16.97
C GLY A 211 -24.30 -5.86 17.61
N ALA A 212 -24.68 -6.14 18.85
CA ALA A 212 -25.64 -5.31 19.59
C ALA A 212 -25.07 -4.00 20.18
N LYS A 213 -23.75 -3.77 20.11
CA LYS A 213 -23.11 -2.56 20.68
C LYS A 213 -23.17 -1.42 19.66
N SER A 214 -23.25 -0.17 20.11
CA SER A 214 -23.16 1.01 19.23
C SER A 214 -21.80 1.70 19.28
N LYS A 215 -20.94 1.33 20.24
CA LYS A 215 -19.64 1.97 20.47
C LYS A 215 -18.66 0.95 21.06
N LEU A 216 -17.40 1.03 20.65
CA LEU A 216 -16.32 0.18 21.14
C LEU A 216 -15.13 1.03 21.59
N LEU A 217 -14.42 0.56 22.61
CA LEU A 217 -13.07 1.05 22.91
C LEU A 217 -12.12 0.66 21.78
N ARG A 218 -11.06 1.44 21.56
CA ARG A 218 -10.04 1.18 20.54
C ARG A 218 -9.51 -0.26 20.61
N VAL A 219 -9.08 -0.71 21.78
CA VAL A 219 -8.52 -2.05 21.98
C VAL A 219 -9.55 -3.16 21.71
N ASP A 220 -10.82 -2.91 22.06
CA ASP A 220 -11.90 -3.85 21.77
C ASP A 220 -12.17 -3.91 20.27
N TRP A 221 -12.27 -2.76 19.60
CA TRP A 221 -12.47 -2.69 18.15
C TRP A 221 -11.34 -3.38 17.39
N GLU A 222 -10.08 -3.09 17.75
CA GLU A 222 -8.90 -3.73 17.14
C GLU A 222 -8.94 -5.25 17.31
N THR A 223 -9.37 -5.73 18.48
CA THR A 223 -9.50 -7.15 18.79
C THR A 223 -10.63 -7.80 17.99
N GLU A 224 -11.80 -7.16 17.93
CA GLU A 224 -12.96 -7.66 17.19
C GLU A 224 -12.67 -7.72 15.69
N VAL A 225 -12.07 -6.68 15.11
CA VAL A 225 -11.66 -6.66 13.69
C VAL A 225 -10.64 -7.75 13.41
N ALA A 226 -9.61 -7.87 14.25
CA ALA A 226 -8.58 -8.88 14.02
C ALA A 226 -9.09 -10.32 14.14
N LYS A 227 -10.11 -10.54 14.98
CA LYS A 227 -10.67 -11.86 15.24
C LYS A 227 -11.76 -12.25 14.25
N LYS A 228 -12.70 -11.36 13.97
CA LYS A 228 -13.93 -11.65 13.21
C LYS A 228 -13.78 -11.34 11.73
N THR A 229 -13.07 -10.28 11.39
CA THR A 229 -12.90 -9.82 10.00
C THR A 229 -11.45 -9.82 9.52
N PRO A 230 -10.62 -10.86 9.79
CA PRO A 230 -9.25 -10.93 9.26
C PRO A 230 -9.23 -10.98 7.72
N TRP A 231 -10.39 -11.24 7.11
CA TRP A 231 -10.59 -11.22 5.68
C TRP A 231 -10.51 -9.80 5.08
N LEU A 232 -10.71 -8.75 5.88
CA LEU A 232 -10.67 -7.35 5.44
C LEU A 232 -9.28 -6.90 4.97
N PHE A 233 -8.22 -7.59 5.40
CA PHE A 233 -6.83 -7.23 5.05
C PHE A 233 -6.23 -8.09 3.94
N SER A 234 -7.07 -8.58 3.02
CA SER A 234 -6.64 -9.39 1.88
C SER A 234 -7.53 -9.10 0.67
N THR A 235 -6.92 -8.64 -0.42
CA THR A 235 -7.65 -8.34 -1.67
C THR A 235 -8.43 -9.54 -2.18
N LYS A 236 -7.81 -10.73 -2.19
CA LYS A 236 -8.47 -11.98 -2.60
C LYS A 236 -9.70 -12.30 -1.74
N LYS A 237 -9.63 -12.10 -0.43
CA LYS A 237 -10.75 -12.39 0.46
C LYS A 237 -11.87 -11.35 0.32
N ILE A 238 -11.54 -10.07 0.20
CA ILE A 238 -12.54 -9.02 -0.10
C ILE A 238 -13.27 -9.34 -1.40
N ARG A 239 -12.54 -9.61 -2.50
CA ARG A 239 -13.18 -9.99 -3.78
C ARG A 239 -14.14 -11.17 -3.61
N SER A 240 -13.74 -12.18 -2.84
CA SER A 240 -14.60 -13.33 -2.54
C SER A 240 -15.83 -12.98 -1.72
N GLU A 241 -15.75 -12.04 -0.78
CA GLU A 241 -16.92 -11.58 -0.01
C GLU A 241 -17.87 -10.75 -0.87
N ILE A 242 -17.33 -9.88 -1.73
CA ILE A 242 -18.12 -9.10 -2.69
C ILE A 242 -18.87 -10.03 -3.64
N ASP A 243 -18.21 -11.05 -4.18
CA ASP A 243 -18.85 -12.04 -5.05
C ASP A 243 -19.95 -12.85 -4.34
N LYS A 244 -19.86 -13.05 -3.02
CA LYS A 244 -20.93 -13.69 -2.23
C LYS A 244 -22.14 -12.78 -2.10
N ILE A 245 -21.92 -11.51 -1.72
CA ILE A 245 -22.99 -10.51 -1.57
C ILE A 245 -23.74 -10.33 -2.89
N ILE A 246 -23.02 -10.26 -4.02
CA ILE A 246 -23.63 -10.18 -5.36
C ILE A 246 -24.50 -11.41 -5.65
N LYS A 247 -24.09 -12.61 -5.25
CA LYS A 247 -24.90 -13.84 -5.45
C LYS A 247 -26.14 -13.85 -4.57
N GLU A 248 -26.03 -13.40 -3.32
CA GLU A 248 -27.13 -13.33 -2.36
C GLU A 248 -28.22 -12.35 -2.81
N GLN A 249 -27.86 -11.22 -3.44
CA GLN A 249 -28.84 -10.26 -3.96
C GLN A 249 -29.57 -10.73 -5.24
N ASN A 250 -29.01 -11.70 -5.96
CA ASN A 250 -29.58 -12.24 -7.20
C ASN A 250 -30.35 -13.56 -6.99
N SER A 251 -30.37 -14.09 -5.77
CA SER A 251 -31.05 -15.33 -5.41
C SER A 251 -32.44 -15.05 -4.83
#